data_AF-A0A954HFZ5-F1
#
_entry.id   AF-A0A954HFZ5-F1
#
_cell.length_a   1.000
_cell.length_b   1.000
_cell.length_c   1.000
_cell.angle_alpha   90.00
_cell.angle_beta   90.00
_cell.angle_gamma   90.00
#
_symmetry.space_group_name_H-M   'P 1'
#
loop_
_entity.id
_entity.type
_entity.pdbx_description
1 polymer ?
#
loop_
_entity_poly.entity_id
_entity_poly.type
_entity_poly.pdbx_seq_one_letter_code
_entity_poly.pdbx_strand_id
1 'polypeptide(L)'
;MNPSRVRWILVAIVLLAVGASPFLVRGNQSVESLKKVHQQEIASLSESDRARIVERNFETFTSLPEAERNAYISLHARLVEDKKKTGQLSATLDTYSSWLRTLEPYQREELKQESDPGKRVELIKEFLHEQSEEAARNAVADQMESVSGPPQGGGRGGWRPPPLPPEALARMMEEIEAIMFHRLEPAQRSELEHLEGLARYVRLLQFVRDESVQRDDGRLFSMKDETELQKVISVIEDSRIREFLGESGTALQRMRWHTLLHFSLRNELEKETRAERRLPSADTLEADFNALPKDMQDKLLSLSSDDFIDELTRLNEERNAPVTREDVEAVFSIPEIFRKRYEMAFRQQFNRDGSPGRPRPEDVIRNADRNKDGKITFDELPEEMKAPLSRFFDEAGEDGWPIEAVIKRFEERIRSNGGRFGPRGGDGGPRGEGGPPFGPPPERPGFNGNPDGFRGRPDRGPGPPPGGNQPPGGNQPPPPPPNAE
;
A
#
# COMPACT_ATOMS: atom_id res chain seq x y z
N MET A 1 21.33 29.11 -83.46
CA MET A 1 20.38 29.69 -82.48
C MET A 1 20.33 31.19 -82.70
N ASN A 2 19.15 31.78 -82.83
CA ASN A 2 19.00 33.20 -83.14
C ASN A 2 19.41 34.03 -81.90
N PRO A 3 20.38 34.97 -81.98
CA PRO A 3 20.89 35.70 -80.82
C PRO A 3 19.81 36.51 -80.09
N SER A 4 18.73 36.87 -80.79
CA SER A 4 17.55 37.49 -80.20
C SER A 4 16.81 36.55 -79.23
N ARG A 5 16.67 35.26 -79.56
CA ARG A 5 16.01 34.27 -78.70
C ARG A 5 16.80 33.97 -77.43
N VAL A 6 18.13 33.96 -77.51
CA VAL A 6 19.00 33.77 -76.33
C VAL A 6 18.88 34.93 -75.36
N ARG A 7 18.78 36.17 -75.87
CA ARG A 7 18.57 37.36 -75.03
C ARG A 7 17.21 37.36 -74.32
N TRP A 8 16.14 36.94 -75.01
CA TRP A 8 14.81 36.85 -74.40
C TRP A 8 14.70 35.73 -73.35
N ILE A 9 15.37 34.60 -73.54
CA ILE A 9 15.43 33.52 -72.55
C ILE A 9 16.21 33.96 -71.29
N LEU A 10 17.32 34.67 -71.45
CA LEU A 10 18.09 35.19 -70.32
C LEU A 10 17.31 36.24 -69.52
N VAL A 11 16.58 37.14 -70.20
CA VAL A 11 15.72 38.14 -69.52
C VAL A 11 14.56 37.46 -68.79
N ALA A 12 13.96 36.42 -69.36
CA ALA A 12 12.90 35.65 -68.71
C ALA A 12 13.39 34.91 -67.45
N ILE A 13 14.61 34.36 -67.47
CA ILE A 13 15.22 33.68 -66.31
C ILE A 13 15.53 34.69 -65.19
N VAL A 14 16.05 35.87 -65.53
CA VAL A 14 16.32 36.92 -64.54
C VAL A 14 15.02 37.47 -63.94
N LEU A 15 13.97 37.65 -64.74
CA LEU A 15 12.66 38.08 -64.24
C LEU A 15 11.97 37.01 -63.38
N LEU A 16 12.15 35.71 -63.70
CA LEU A 16 11.71 34.61 -62.84
C LEU A 16 12.49 34.56 -61.53
N ALA A 17 13.80 34.79 -61.55
CA ALA A 17 14.64 34.83 -60.35
C ALA A 17 14.30 36.02 -59.43
N VAL A 18 14.02 37.19 -60.01
CA VAL A 18 13.64 38.39 -59.25
C VAL A 18 12.18 38.30 -58.75
N GLY A 19 11.27 37.75 -59.57
CA GLY A 19 9.86 37.58 -59.21
C GLY A 19 9.57 36.46 -58.20
N ALA A 20 10.41 35.41 -58.15
CA ALA A 20 10.31 34.34 -57.16
C ALA A 20 11.03 34.66 -55.83
N SER A 21 11.92 35.66 -55.82
CA SER A 21 12.66 36.07 -54.62
C SER A 21 11.78 36.44 -53.40
N PRO A 22 10.60 37.09 -53.53
CA PRO A 22 9.76 37.43 -52.38
C PRO A 22 9.06 36.21 -51.76
N PHE A 23 8.85 35.15 -52.55
CA PHE A 23 8.21 33.91 -52.08
C PHE A 23 9.19 32.98 -51.36
N LEU A 24 10.48 33.01 -51.71
CA LEU A 24 11.53 32.31 -50.97
C LEU A 24 11.92 33.03 -49.67
N VAL A 25 11.83 34.37 -49.63
CA VAL A 25 12.15 35.17 -48.43
C VAL A 25 11.05 35.09 -47.35
N ARG A 26 9.76 34.93 -47.73
CA ARG A 26 8.67 34.76 -46.75
C ARG A 26 8.69 33.42 -46.01
N GLY A 27 9.17 32.34 -46.66
CA GLY A 27 9.42 31.07 -45.97
C GLY A 27 10.57 31.16 -44.96
N ASN A 28 11.52 32.07 -45.21
CA ASN A 28 12.71 32.20 -44.37
C ASN A 28 12.43 32.98 -43.07
N GLN A 29 11.51 33.94 -43.06
CA GLN A 29 11.13 34.67 -41.82
C GLN A 29 10.47 33.75 -40.78
N SER A 30 9.60 32.83 -41.20
CA SER A 30 9.04 31.83 -40.29
C SER A 30 10.12 30.90 -39.75
N VAL A 31 11.06 30.46 -40.59
CA VAL A 31 12.17 29.60 -40.17
C VAL A 31 13.14 30.34 -39.24
N GLU A 32 13.45 31.61 -39.49
CA GLU A 32 14.29 32.45 -38.62
C GLU A 32 13.64 32.71 -37.27
N SER A 33 12.33 32.99 -37.25
CA SER A 33 11.58 33.18 -36.00
C SER A 33 11.52 31.88 -35.20
N LEU A 34 11.29 30.74 -35.84
CA LEU A 34 11.34 29.43 -35.18
C LEU A 34 12.75 29.15 -34.65
N LYS A 35 13.78 29.39 -35.47
CA LYS A 35 15.18 29.20 -35.08
C LYS A 35 15.54 30.04 -33.85
N LYS A 36 15.07 31.29 -33.76
CA LYS A 36 15.26 32.15 -32.58
C LYS A 36 14.54 31.62 -31.34
N VAL A 37 13.30 31.16 -31.48
CA VAL A 37 12.54 30.56 -30.36
C VAL A 37 13.26 29.30 -29.85
N HIS A 38 13.64 28.39 -30.75
CA HIS A 38 14.38 27.17 -30.37
C HIS A 38 15.77 27.49 -29.81
N GLN A 39 16.45 28.52 -30.31
CA GLN A 39 17.74 28.96 -29.75
C GLN A 39 17.56 29.55 -28.35
N GLN A 40 16.49 30.29 -28.09
CA GLN A 40 16.19 30.79 -26.74
C GLN A 40 15.81 29.67 -25.79
N GLU A 41 15.04 28.69 -26.25
CA GLU A 41 14.68 27.49 -25.49
C GLU A 41 15.92 26.66 -25.16
N ILE A 42 16.78 26.38 -26.16
CA ILE A 42 18.06 25.70 -25.96
C ILE A 42 18.98 26.53 -25.05
N ALA A 43 18.96 27.86 -25.16
CA ALA A 43 19.74 28.74 -24.29
C ALA A 43 19.23 28.79 -22.84
N SER A 44 17.97 28.46 -22.61
CA SER A 44 17.36 28.37 -21.29
C SER A 44 17.58 27.02 -20.60
N LEU A 45 17.99 25.99 -21.34
CA LEU A 45 18.36 24.69 -20.78
C LEU A 45 19.69 24.77 -20.01
N SER A 46 19.81 23.98 -18.94
CA SER A 46 21.07 23.79 -18.22
C SER A 46 22.18 23.29 -19.18
N GLU A 47 23.45 23.49 -18.84
CA GLU A 47 24.57 23.12 -19.71
C GLU A 47 24.62 21.59 -19.97
N SER A 48 24.25 20.80 -18.96
CA SER A 48 24.11 19.33 -19.04
C SER A 48 22.90 18.90 -19.88
N ASP A 49 21.74 19.55 -19.74
CA ASP A 49 20.58 19.29 -20.61
C ASP A 49 20.87 19.69 -22.06
N ARG A 50 21.62 20.77 -22.26
CA ARG A 50 22.09 21.20 -23.57
C ARG A 50 22.98 20.14 -24.19
N ALA A 51 23.99 19.64 -23.49
CA ALA A 51 24.85 18.56 -23.99
C ALA A 51 24.03 17.30 -24.33
N ARG A 52 23.13 16.86 -23.43
CA ARG A 52 22.31 15.66 -23.63
C ARG A 52 21.34 15.80 -24.82
N ILE A 53 20.59 16.90 -24.88
CA ILE A 53 19.54 17.12 -25.89
C ILE A 53 20.16 17.53 -27.23
N VAL A 54 21.21 18.34 -27.23
CA VAL A 54 21.79 18.89 -28.46
C VAL A 54 22.87 18.00 -29.06
N GLU A 55 23.67 17.26 -28.28
CA GLU A 55 24.61 16.32 -28.89
C GLU A 55 23.93 14.98 -29.16
N ARG A 56 23.47 14.27 -28.12
CA ARG A 56 23.02 12.88 -28.30
C ARG A 56 21.72 12.74 -29.10
N ASN A 57 20.69 13.53 -28.79
CA ASN A 57 19.41 13.42 -29.51
C ASN A 57 19.50 13.99 -30.93
N PHE A 58 20.30 15.02 -31.14
CA PHE A 58 20.53 15.58 -32.47
C PHE A 58 21.41 14.66 -33.33
N GLU A 59 22.48 14.08 -32.78
CA GLU A 59 23.29 13.07 -33.47
C GLU A 59 22.44 11.84 -33.82
N THR A 60 21.64 11.37 -32.86
CA THR A 60 20.69 10.28 -33.11
C THR A 60 19.71 10.66 -34.22
N PHE A 61 19.07 11.83 -34.14
CA PHE A 61 18.13 12.28 -35.17
C PHE A 61 18.78 12.45 -36.54
N THR A 62 20.00 13.01 -36.61
CA THR A 62 20.72 13.24 -37.87
C THR A 62 21.21 11.93 -38.50
N SER A 63 21.56 10.93 -37.69
CA SER A 63 21.92 9.59 -38.15
C SER A 63 20.74 8.74 -38.65
N LEU A 64 19.49 9.12 -38.34
CA LEU A 64 18.31 8.43 -38.87
C LEU A 64 18.21 8.56 -40.41
N PRO A 65 17.65 7.55 -41.09
CA PRO A 65 17.28 7.65 -42.50
C PRO A 65 16.36 8.85 -42.77
N GLU A 66 16.47 9.45 -43.95
CA GLU A 66 15.72 10.66 -44.31
C GLU A 66 14.20 10.48 -44.19
N ALA A 67 13.69 9.30 -44.55
CA ALA A 67 12.27 8.97 -44.43
C ALA A 67 11.79 9.03 -42.96
N GLU A 68 12.59 8.51 -42.02
CA GLU A 68 12.28 8.52 -40.60
C GLU A 68 12.37 9.93 -40.02
N ARG A 69 13.40 10.70 -40.39
CA ARG A 69 13.50 12.12 -40.00
C ARG A 69 12.27 12.91 -40.44
N ASN A 70 11.83 12.73 -41.68
CA ASN A 70 10.63 13.38 -42.21
C ASN A 70 9.36 12.97 -41.47
N ALA A 71 9.27 11.71 -41.01
CA ALA A 71 8.16 11.25 -40.18
C ALA A 71 8.14 11.96 -38.82
N TYR A 72 9.29 12.08 -38.14
CA TYR A 72 9.41 12.83 -36.88
C TYR A 72 9.07 14.32 -37.03
N ILE A 73 9.57 14.98 -38.09
CA ILE A 73 9.24 16.38 -38.38
C ILE A 73 7.73 16.55 -38.57
N SER A 74 7.11 15.64 -39.33
CA SER A 74 5.66 15.66 -39.58
C SER A 74 4.86 15.43 -38.30
N LEU A 75 5.29 14.51 -37.44
CA LEU A 75 4.65 14.26 -36.14
C LEU A 75 4.76 15.48 -35.22
N HIS A 76 5.94 16.09 -35.13
CA HIS A 76 6.15 17.29 -34.33
C HIS A 76 5.26 18.45 -34.80
N ALA A 77 5.18 18.70 -36.10
CA ALA A 77 4.30 19.72 -36.66
C ALA A 77 2.83 19.50 -36.28
N ARG A 78 2.35 18.24 -36.32
CA ARG A 78 1.00 17.87 -35.89
C ARG A 78 0.77 18.11 -34.40
N LEU A 79 1.75 17.80 -33.55
CA LEU A 79 1.66 18.04 -32.11
C LEU A 79 1.60 19.53 -31.78
N VAL A 80 2.43 20.34 -32.44
CA VAL A 80 2.41 21.80 -32.27
C VAL A 80 1.06 22.40 -32.71
N GLU A 81 0.48 21.89 -33.80
CA GLU A 81 -0.83 22.30 -34.25
C GLU A 81 -1.95 21.83 -33.30
N ASP A 82 -1.90 20.58 -32.84
CA ASP A 82 -2.85 20.01 -31.88
C ASP A 82 -2.86 20.80 -30.56
N LYS A 83 -1.69 21.16 -30.01
CA LYS A 83 -1.58 22.00 -28.79
C LYS A 83 -2.33 23.32 -28.90
N LYS A 84 -2.42 23.90 -30.10
CA LYS A 84 -3.16 25.17 -30.34
C LYS A 84 -4.67 24.97 -30.47
N LYS A 85 -5.13 23.75 -30.78
CA LYS A 85 -6.54 23.44 -31.02
C LYS A 85 -7.19 22.77 -29.81
N THR A 86 -6.73 21.57 -29.49
CA THR A 86 -7.36 20.64 -28.52
C THR A 86 -6.39 20.10 -27.50
N GLY A 87 -5.11 19.90 -27.87
CA GLY A 87 -4.08 19.30 -27.02
C GLY A 87 -4.28 17.80 -26.75
N GLN A 88 -5.26 17.15 -27.38
CA GLN A 88 -5.63 15.77 -27.07
C GLN A 88 -4.57 14.77 -27.53
N LEU A 89 -3.96 14.98 -28.70
CA LEU A 89 -2.89 14.11 -29.18
C LEU A 89 -1.66 14.25 -28.28
N SER A 90 -1.34 15.47 -27.87
CA SER A 90 -0.23 15.74 -26.94
C SER A 90 -0.46 15.06 -25.59
N ALA A 91 -1.64 15.25 -24.98
CA ALA A 91 -1.99 14.61 -23.72
C ALA A 91 -1.98 13.07 -23.81
N THR A 92 -2.36 12.52 -24.97
CA THR A 92 -2.32 11.07 -25.21
C THR A 92 -0.87 10.55 -25.25
N LEU A 93 0.04 11.26 -25.93
CA LEU A 93 1.46 10.91 -25.93
C LEU A 93 2.10 11.04 -24.56
N ASP A 94 1.74 12.06 -23.80
CA ASP A 94 2.24 12.26 -22.43
C ASP A 94 1.78 11.10 -21.53
N THR A 95 0.49 10.71 -21.63
CA THR A 95 -0.07 9.54 -20.93
C THR A 95 0.65 8.26 -21.33
N TYR A 96 0.86 8.05 -22.63
CA TYR A 96 1.56 6.87 -23.15
C TYR A 96 3.02 6.81 -22.66
N SER A 97 3.75 7.93 -22.70
CA SER A 97 5.13 8.00 -22.22
C SER A 97 5.26 7.75 -20.72
N SER A 98 4.29 8.24 -19.94
CA SER A 98 4.22 8.00 -18.50
C SER A 98 3.92 6.54 -18.20
N TRP A 99 3.00 5.92 -18.94
CA TRP A 99 2.69 4.50 -18.83
C TRP A 99 3.86 3.61 -19.22
N LEU A 100 4.61 3.92 -20.28
CA LEU A 100 5.81 3.16 -20.66
C LEU A 100 6.84 3.05 -19.51
N ARG A 101 6.91 4.04 -18.63
CA ARG A 101 7.81 4.00 -17.45
C ARG A 101 7.38 2.97 -16.41
N THR A 102 6.10 2.60 -16.39
CA THR A 102 5.54 1.57 -15.49
C THR A 102 5.76 0.15 -15.99
N LEU A 103 6.19 -0.02 -17.25
CA LEU A 103 6.44 -1.32 -17.83
C LEU A 103 7.80 -1.88 -17.43
N GLU A 104 7.87 -3.20 -17.38
CA GLU A 104 9.11 -3.94 -17.21
C GLU A 104 10.06 -3.70 -18.39
N PRO A 105 11.39 -3.80 -18.19
CA PRO A 105 12.37 -3.53 -19.25
C PRO A 105 12.14 -4.35 -20.53
N TYR A 106 11.72 -5.62 -20.40
CA TYR A 106 11.48 -6.49 -21.56
C TYR A 106 10.24 -6.08 -22.35
N GLN A 107 9.15 -5.68 -21.68
CA GLN A 107 7.91 -5.20 -22.30
C GLN A 107 8.16 -3.92 -23.11
N ARG A 108 9.00 -3.01 -22.59
CA ARG A 108 9.41 -1.80 -23.32
C ARG A 108 10.16 -2.12 -24.60
N GLU A 109 11.10 -3.06 -24.55
CA GLU A 109 11.89 -3.45 -25.72
C GLU A 109 11.03 -4.18 -26.76
N GLU A 110 10.08 -5.01 -26.33
CA GLU A 110 9.12 -5.66 -27.23
C GLU A 110 8.23 -4.66 -27.98
N LEU A 111 7.68 -3.66 -27.29
CA LEU A 111 6.93 -2.56 -27.94
C LEU A 111 7.78 -1.76 -28.93
N LYS A 112 9.07 -1.59 -28.63
CA LYS A 112 10.01 -0.86 -29.48
C LYS A 112 10.35 -1.64 -30.75
N GLN A 113 10.46 -2.96 -30.68
CA GLN A 113 10.78 -3.83 -31.81
C GLN A 113 9.57 -4.06 -32.74
N GLU A 114 8.34 -4.04 -32.21
CA GLU A 114 7.14 -4.24 -33.02
C GLU A 114 6.88 -3.02 -33.93
N SER A 115 7.04 -3.20 -35.24
CA SER A 115 6.91 -2.14 -36.25
C SER A 115 5.48 -1.97 -36.75
N ASP A 116 4.64 -3.00 -36.63
CA ASP A 116 3.24 -2.95 -37.04
C ASP A 116 2.40 -2.22 -35.97
N PRO A 117 1.71 -1.13 -36.32
CA PRO A 117 0.95 -0.35 -35.35
C PRO A 117 -0.25 -1.10 -34.78
N GLY A 118 -0.85 -2.02 -35.55
CA GLY A 118 -1.96 -2.85 -35.08
C GLY A 118 -1.49 -3.83 -34.00
N LYS A 119 -0.39 -4.55 -34.27
CA LYS A 119 0.22 -5.45 -33.29
C LYS A 119 0.73 -4.72 -32.04
N ARG A 120 1.32 -3.53 -32.20
CA ARG A 120 1.75 -2.72 -31.06
C ARG A 120 0.58 -2.34 -30.15
N VAL A 121 -0.60 -2.03 -30.71
CA VAL A 121 -1.81 -1.76 -29.92
C VAL A 121 -2.29 -3.02 -29.19
N GLU A 122 -2.21 -4.20 -29.80
CA GLU A 122 -2.55 -5.45 -29.12
C GLU A 122 -1.59 -5.74 -27.95
N LEU A 123 -0.27 -5.56 -28.13
CA LEU A 123 0.71 -5.67 -27.02
C LEU A 123 0.40 -4.68 -25.88
N ILE A 124 0.03 -3.44 -26.19
CA ILE A 124 -0.36 -2.46 -25.17
C ILE A 124 -1.56 -2.94 -24.36
N LYS A 125 -2.58 -3.51 -25.01
CA LYS A 125 -3.75 -4.05 -24.31
C LYS A 125 -3.39 -5.24 -23.42
N GLU A 126 -2.51 -6.11 -23.91
CA GLU A 126 -2.02 -7.27 -23.15
C GLU A 126 -1.29 -6.83 -21.88
N PHE A 127 -0.34 -5.89 -21.98
CA PHE A 127 0.38 -5.39 -20.80
C PHE A 127 -0.51 -4.63 -19.83
N LEU A 128 -1.47 -3.84 -20.32
CA LEU A 128 -2.47 -3.21 -19.45
C LEU A 128 -3.33 -4.25 -18.72
N HIS A 129 -3.70 -5.34 -19.41
CA HIS A 129 -4.44 -6.43 -18.79
C HIS A 129 -3.61 -7.13 -17.71
N GLU A 130 -2.36 -7.46 -17.99
CA GLU A 130 -1.43 -8.07 -17.03
C GLU A 130 -1.23 -7.18 -15.79
N GLN A 131 -0.98 -5.88 -15.97
CA GLN A 131 -0.89 -4.92 -14.87
C GLN A 131 -2.19 -4.86 -14.05
N SER A 132 -3.35 -4.92 -14.71
CA SER A 132 -4.65 -4.95 -14.02
C SER A 132 -4.87 -6.24 -13.24
N GLU A 133 -4.44 -7.38 -13.78
CA GLU A 133 -4.51 -8.67 -13.09
C GLU A 133 -3.56 -8.69 -11.89
N GLU A 134 -2.34 -8.17 -12.03
CA GLU A 134 -1.37 -8.12 -10.95
C GLU A 134 -1.86 -7.17 -9.84
N ALA A 135 -2.39 -6.00 -10.19
CA ALA A 135 -3.03 -5.11 -9.23
C ALA A 135 -4.21 -5.78 -8.52
N ALA A 136 -5.04 -6.53 -9.26
CA ALA A 136 -6.14 -7.28 -8.67
C ALA A 136 -5.66 -8.44 -7.78
N ARG A 137 -4.61 -9.17 -8.19
CA ARG A 137 -4.00 -10.24 -7.40
C ARG A 137 -3.38 -9.69 -6.13
N ASN A 138 -2.69 -8.56 -6.19
CA ASN A 138 -2.12 -7.89 -5.03
C ASN A 138 -3.23 -7.36 -4.12
N ALA A 139 -4.29 -6.77 -4.66
CA ALA A 139 -5.45 -6.37 -3.85
C ALA A 139 -6.14 -7.57 -3.20
N VAL A 140 -6.27 -8.71 -3.91
CA VAL A 140 -6.80 -9.96 -3.36
C VAL A 140 -5.83 -10.59 -2.38
N ALA A 141 -4.51 -10.48 -2.57
CA ALA A 141 -3.50 -10.96 -1.64
C ALA A 141 -3.48 -10.12 -0.36
N ASP A 142 -3.57 -8.79 -0.46
CA ASP A 142 -3.76 -7.89 0.68
C ASP A 142 -5.08 -8.21 1.41
N GLN A 143 -6.13 -8.48 0.63
CA GLN A 143 -7.43 -8.90 1.15
C GLN A 143 -7.38 -10.33 1.72
N MET A 144 -6.62 -11.26 1.17
CA MET A 144 -6.49 -12.63 1.64
C MET A 144 -5.53 -12.69 2.82
N GLU A 145 -4.49 -11.89 2.90
CA GLU A 145 -3.72 -11.67 4.12
C GLU A 145 -4.61 -11.04 5.20
N SER A 146 -5.68 -10.34 4.80
CA SER A 146 -6.77 -9.91 5.70
C SER A 146 -7.82 -10.97 6.04
N VAL A 147 -8.00 -11.97 5.18
CA VAL A 147 -9.09 -12.97 5.22
C VAL A 147 -8.60 -14.41 5.51
N SER A 148 -7.29 -14.67 5.55
CA SER A 148 -6.70 -16.00 5.79
C SER A 148 -6.64 -16.37 7.28
N GLY A 149 -7.21 -15.55 8.15
CA GLY A 149 -7.82 -16.07 9.38
C GLY A 149 -9.11 -16.80 8.97
N PRO A 150 -9.28 -18.10 9.28
CA PRO A 150 -10.40 -18.90 8.77
C PRO A 150 -11.75 -18.20 8.97
N PRO A 151 -12.69 -18.31 8.01
CA PRO A 151 -13.96 -17.61 8.06
C PRO A 151 -14.79 -18.18 9.22
N GLN A 152 -14.62 -17.60 10.40
CA GLN A 152 -15.49 -17.87 11.54
C GLN A 152 -16.77 -17.06 11.35
N GLY A 153 -17.73 -17.71 10.68
CA GLY A 153 -19.12 -17.30 10.72
C GLY A 153 -19.54 -17.16 12.19
N GLY A 154 -19.89 -15.93 12.57
CA GLY A 154 -20.40 -15.57 13.89
C GLY A 154 -19.36 -14.91 14.81
N GLY A 155 -19.22 -13.59 14.73
CA GLY A 155 -18.76 -12.78 15.87
C GLY A 155 -17.25 -12.57 16.06
N ARG A 156 -16.39 -13.07 15.18
CA ARG A 156 -14.93 -12.78 15.22
C ARG A 156 -14.45 -12.12 13.92
N GLY A 157 -14.92 -10.91 13.66
CA GLY A 157 -14.24 -10.03 12.72
C GLY A 157 -12.82 -9.80 13.22
N GLY A 158 -11.81 -10.10 12.40
CA GLY A 158 -10.42 -9.85 12.74
C GLY A 158 -10.27 -8.40 13.20
N TRP A 159 -9.58 -8.21 14.32
CA TRP A 159 -9.28 -6.90 14.92
C TRP A 159 -8.30 -6.11 14.04
N ARG A 160 -8.66 -5.85 12.78
CA ARG A 160 -7.93 -4.92 11.93
C ARG A 160 -8.43 -3.51 12.27
N PRO A 161 -7.57 -2.66 12.85
CA PRO A 161 -7.95 -1.28 13.07
C PRO A 161 -8.26 -0.61 11.71
N PRO A 162 -9.24 0.30 11.64
CA PRO A 162 -9.33 1.21 10.50
C PRO A 162 -8.01 2.01 10.40
N PRO A 163 -7.40 2.16 9.22
CA PRO A 163 -6.20 2.98 9.08
C PRO A 163 -6.51 4.43 9.44
N LEU A 164 -5.60 5.11 10.14
CA LEU A 164 -5.71 6.55 10.31
C LEU A 164 -5.55 7.24 8.95
N PRO A 165 -6.40 8.22 8.60
CA PRO A 165 -6.11 9.08 7.47
C PRO A 165 -4.80 9.86 7.75
N PRO A 166 -4.03 10.25 6.71
CA PRO A 166 -2.71 10.88 6.88
C PRO A 166 -2.75 12.10 7.80
N GLU A 167 -3.78 12.93 7.70
CA GLU A 167 -3.94 14.13 8.51
C GLU A 167 -4.20 13.80 9.98
N ALA A 168 -4.93 12.72 10.27
CA ALA A 168 -5.15 12.29 11.65
C ALA A 168 -3.90 11.64 12.25
N LEU A 169 -3.13 10.89 11.45
CA LEU A 169 -1.84 10.36 11.88
C LEU A 169 -0.88 11.51 12.19
N ALA A 170 -0.77 12.52 11.32
CA ALA A 170 0.07 13.70 11.53
C ALA A 170 -0.28 14.42 12.84
N ARG A 171 -1.56 14.75 13.07
CA ARG A 171 -2.01 15.38 14.32
C ARG A 171 -1.72 14.52 15.56
N MET A 172 -1.88 13.20 15.44
CA MET A 172 -1.57 12.28 16.53
C MET A 172 -0.07 12.28 16.84
N MET A 173 0.79 12.31 15.81
CA MET A 173 2.24 12.38 15.97
C MET A 173 2.70 13.73 16.54
N GLU A 174 2.08 14.84 16.14
CA GLU A 174 2.31 16.16 16.71
C GLU A 174 1.98 16.20 18.22
N GLU A 175 0.86 15.60 18.63
CA GLU A 175 0.48 15.52 20.05
C GLU A 175 1.46 14.63 20.84
N ILE A 176 1.89 13.50 20.26
CA ILE A 176 2.95 12.67 20.86
C ILE A 176 4.24 13.47 21.01
N GLU A 177 4.63 14.23 19.98
CA GLU A 177 5.83 15.07 20.02
C GLU A 177 5.72 16.14 21.10
N ALA A 178 4.58 16.82 21.21
CA ALA A 178 4.32 17.85 22.23
C ALA A 178 4.41 17.29 23.65
N ILE A 179 3.87 16.09 23.89
CA ILE A 179 3.97 15.39 25.19
C ILE A 179 5.43 15.04 25.50
N MET A 180 6.19 14.63 24.48
CA MET A 180 7.57 14.19 24.61
C MET A 180 8.58 15.34 24.61
N PHE A 181 8.22 16.52 24.13
CA PHE A 181 9.15 17.63 23.88
C PHE A 181 10.01 17.98 25.11
N HIS A 182 9.43 17.97 26.30
CA HIS A 182 10.14 18.25 27.55
C HIS A 182 11.01 17.09 28.08
N ARG A 183 10.90 15.92 27.48
CA ARG A 183 11.62 14.68 27.83
C ARG A 183 12.75 14.38 26.87
N LEU A 184 12.72 14.96 25.66
CA LEU A 184 13.75 14.77 24.66
C LEU A 184 14.99 15.63 24.98
N GLU A 185 16.16 15.00 24.90
CA GLU A 185 17.44 15.68 24.98
C GLU A 185 17.57 16.72 23.85
N PRO A 186 18.36 17.81 24.04
CA PRO A 186 18.57 18.81 22.98
C PRO A 186 19.06 18.19 21.66
N ALA A 187 19.91 17.17 21.73
CA ALA A 187 20.39 16.45 20.55
C ALA A 187 19.27 15.69 19.82
N GLN A 188 18.36 15.06 20.55
CA GLN A 188 17.21 14.35 19.97
C GLN A 188 16.22 15.32 19.30
N ARG A 189 16.01 16.50 19.89
CA ARG A 189 15.17 17.55 19.29
C ARG A 189 15.76 18.08 17.99
N SER A 190 17.06 18.40 18.00
CA SER A 190 17.77 18.79 16.78
C SER A 190 17.72 17.70 15.71
N GLU A 191 17.79 16.42 16.09
CA GLU A 191 17.65 15.32 15.14
C GLU A 191 16.25 15.28 14.50
N LEU A 192 15.17 15.44 15.29
CA LEU A 192 13.80 15.49 14.76
C LEU A 192 13.53 16.71 13.87
N GLU A 193 14.17 17.85 14.14
CA GLU A 193 14.04 19.06 13.32
C GLU A 193 14.54 18.86 11.88
N HIS A 194 15.45 17.91 11.65
CA HIS A 194 15.99 17.58 10.33
C HIS A 194 15.25 16.44 9.63
N LEU A 195 14.23 15.85 10.27
CA LEU A 195 13.44 14.77 9.72
C LEU A 195 12.02 15.25 9.39
N GLU A 196 11.49 14.76 8.28
CA GLU A 196 10.12 15.02 7.83
C GLU A 196 9.37 13.69 7.62
N GLY A 197 8.04 13.78 7.44
CA GLY A 197 7.20 12.64 7.08
C GLY A 197 7.31 11.43 8.01
N LEU A 198 7.29 10.23 7.42
CA LEU A 198 7.34 8.98 8.16
C LEU A 198 8.66 8.78 8.93
N ALA A 199 9.79 9.28 8.39
CA ALA A 199 11.09 9.18 9.05
C ALA A 199 11.08 9.89 10.42
N ARG A 200 10.49 11.10 10.48
CA ARG A 200 10.29 11.83 11.73
C ARG A 200 9.41 11.03 12.70
N TYR A 201 8.31 10.45 12.22
CA TYR A 201 7.38 9.71 13.05
C TYR A 201 8.01 8.46 13.65
N VAL A 202 8.71 7.66 12.85
CA VAL A 202 9.42 6.47 13.31
C VAL A 202 10.51 6.85 14.31
N ARG A 203 11.29 7.91 14.04
CA ARG A 203 12.35 8.35 14.95
C ARG A 203 11.82 8.85 16.29
N LEU A 204 10.74 9.64 16.28
CA LEU A 204 10.06 10.07 17.49
C LEU A 204 9.61 8.87 18.33
N LEU A 205 8.98 7.88 17.69
CA LEU A 205 8.51 6.68 18.39
C LEU A 205 9.64 5.78 18.89
N GLN A 206 10.79 5.76 18.23
CA GLN A 206 12.01 5.15 18.78
C GLN A 206 12.42 5.82 20.09
N PHE A 207 12.43 7.16 20.15
CA PHE A 207 12.73 7.85 21.41
C PHE A 207 11.71 7.57 22.51
N VAL A 208 10.42 7.52 22.18
CA VAL A 208 9.37 7.14 23.14
C VAL A 208 9.60 5.71 23.67
N ARG A 209 9.91 4.77 22.76
CA ARG A 209 10.20 3.39 23.12
C ARG A 209 11.43 3.31 24.02
N ASP A 210 12.53 3.96 23.64
CA ASP A 210 13.79 3.87 24.37
C ASP A 210 13.67 4.49 25.77
N GLU A 211 12.93 5.60 25.91
CA GLU A 211 12.58 6.19 27.22
C GLU A 211 11.75 5.21 28.08
N SER A 212 10.78 4.51 27.48
CA SER A 212 9.97 3.51 28.19
C SER A 212 10.78 2.30 28.66
N VAL A 213 11.74 1.84 27.83
CA VAL A 213 12.64 0.73 28.16
C VAL A 213 13.55 1.12 29.34
N GLN A 214 14.07 2.35 29.35
CA GLN A 214 14.91 2.86 30.44
C GLN A 214 14.17 2.94 31.79
N ARG A 215 12.83 3.11 31.77
CA ARG A 215 12.00 3.19 32.98
C ARG A 215 11.61 1.84 33.58
N ASP A 216 11.83 0.73 32.87
CA ASP A 216 11.44 -0.64 33.25
C ASP A 216 9.95 -0.80 33.64
N ASP A 217 9.07 0.06 33.14
CA ASP A 217 7.62 -0.07 33.37
C ASP A 217 6.96 -1.15 32.49
N GLY A 218 7.71 -1.64 31.49
CA GLY A 218 7.33 -2.73 30.60
C GLY A 218 6.15 -2.45 29.69
N ARG A 219 5.84 -1.17 29.46
CA ARG A 219 4.81 -0.75 28.53
C ARG A 219 5.47 -0.21 27.27
N LEU A 220 5.16 -0.80 26.11
CA LEU A 220 5.44 -0.15 24.83
C LEU A 220 4.66 1.16 24.78
N PHE A 221 5.37 2.28 24.63
CA PHE A 221 4.83 3.64 24.70
C PHE A 221 4.17 3.92 26.05
N SER A 222 4.99 3.90 27.11
CA SER A 222 4.55 4.37 28.42
C SER A 222 4.38 5.88 28.42
N MET A 223 3.25 6.33 27.88
CA MET A 223 2.67 7.59 28.31
C MET A 223 2.41 7.46 29.81
N LYS A 224 3.05 8.36 30.57
CA LYS A 224 3.29 8.21 32.01
C LYS A 224 1.99 8.17 32.80
N ASP A 225 0.95 8.77 32.24
CA ASP A 225 -0.39 8.85 32.77
C ASP A 225 -1.41 8.50 31.67
N GLU A 226 -2.53 7.90 32.08
CA GLU A 226 -3.71 7.71 31.24
C GLU A 226 -4.14 9.02 30.59
N THR A 227 -3.93 10.15 31.28
CA THR A 227 -4.25 11.49 30.74
C THR A 227 -3.48 11.83 29.47
N GLU A 228 -2.23 11.38 29.31
CA GLU A 228 -1.42 11.61 28.11
C GLU A 228 -1.96 10.81 26.93
N LEU A 229 -2.33 9.54 27.15
CA LEU A 229 -2.96 8.74 26.10
C LEU A 229 -4.31 9.32 25.69
N GLN A 230 -5.11 9.81 26.63
CA GLN A 230 -6.38 10.45 26.31
C GLN A 230 -6.20 11.76 25.53
N LYS A 231 -5.13 12.53 25.78
CA LYS A 231 -4.79 13.70 24.95
C LYS A 231 -4.52 13.30 23.50
N VAL A 232 -3.70 12.28 23.29
CA VAL A 232 -3.40 11.74 21.94
C VAL A 232 -4.66 11.17 21.27
N ILE A 233 -5.53 10.48 22.01
CA ILE A 233 -6.79 9.97 21.46
C ILE A 233 -7.76 11.11 21.12
N SER A 234 -7.73 12.21 21.88
CA SER A 234 -8.67 13.32 21.71
C SER A 234 -8.53 14.05 20.37
N VAL A 235 -7.33 14.04 19.76
CA VAL A 235 -7.08 14.66 18.44
C VAL A 235 -7.62 13.83 17.27
N ILE A 236 -8.04 12.58 17.53
CA ILE A 236 -8.67 11.72 16.52
C ILE A 236 -10.14 12.12 16.41
N GLU A 237 -10.57 12.69 15.29
CA GLU A 237 -11.96 13.15 15.09
C GLU A 237 -12.90 12.04 14.60
N ASP A 238 -12.37 11.01 13.93
CA ASP A 238 -13.17 9.94 13.33
C ASP A 238 -13.83 9.06 14.41
N SER A 239 -15.16 9.04 14.43
CA SER A 239 -15.97 8.33 15.41
C SER A 239 -15.76 6.81 15.37
N ARG A 240 -15.45 6.24 14.19
CA ARG A 240 -15.20 4.79 14.03
C ARG A 240 -13.89 4.40 14.70
N ILE A 241 -12.88 5.26 14.62
CA ILE A 241 -11.60 5.05 15.28
C ILE A 241 -11.76 5.18 16.79
N ARG A 242 -12.52 6.17 17.27
CA ARG A 242 -12.87 6.30 18.70
C ARG A 242 -13.64 5.07 19.23
N GLU A 243 -14.62 4.59 18.47
CA GLU A 243 -15.36 3.37 18.80
C GLU A 243 -14.44 2.14 18.84
N PHE A 244 -13.54 2.02 17.86
CA PHE A 244 -12.53 0.96 17.83
C PHE A 244 -11.62 0.99 19.05
N LEU A 245 -11.19 2.18 19.50
CA LEU A 245 -10.38 2.34 20.71
C LEU A 245 -11.19 1.93 21.96
N GLY A 246 -12.48 2.25 22.00
CA GLY A 246 -13.39 1.92 23.10
C GLY A 246 -13.08 2.70 24.37
N GLU A 247 -13.50 2.16 25.52
CA GLU A 247 -13.46 2.84 26.81
C GLU A 247 -12.04 3.22 27.28
N SER A 248 -11.92 4.46 27.75
CA SER A 248 -10.70 5.04 28.33
C SER A 248 -10.18 4.28 29.56
N GLY A 249 -8.87 4.22 29.77
CA GLY A 249 -8.30 3.62 30.98
C GLY A 249 -7.95 2.15 30.86
N THR A 250 -8.51 1.44 29.88
CA THR A 250 -8.38 -0.01 29.79
C THR A 250 -7.05 -0.43 29.15
N ALA A 251 -6.46 -1.53 29.60
CA ALA A 251 -5.31 -2.13 28.92
C ALA A 251 -5.66 -2.57 27.48
N LEU A 252 -6.93 -2.85 27.21
CA LEU A 252 -7.43 -3.14 25.87
C LEU A 252 -7.37 -1.89 24.97
N GLN A 253 -7.75 -0.70 25.46
CA GLN A 253 -7.63 0.54 24.70
C GLN A 253 -6.18 0.85 24.33
N ARG A 254 -5.23 0.68 25.27
CA ARG A 254 -3.78 0.82 24.99
C ARG A 254 -3.32 -0.10 23.86
N MET A 255 -3.70 -1.37 23.91
CA MET A 255 -3.38 -2.33 22.86
C MET A 255 -4.00 -1.96 21.52
N ARG A 256 -5.28 -1.54 21.52
CA ARG A 256 -5.98 -1.07 20.31
C ARG A 256 -5.29 0.15 19.71
N TRP A 257 -4.92 1.13 20.54
CA TRP A 257 -4.17 2.30 20.12
C TRP A 257 -2.82 1.93 19.52
N HIS A 258 -2.05 1.06 20.16
CA HIS A 258 -0.78 0.57 19.63
C HIS A 258 -0.96 -0.12 18.27
N THR A 259 -1.99 -0.96 18.15
CA THR A 259 -2.30 -1.67 16.90
C THR A 259 -2.70 -0.70 15.80
N LEU A 260 -3.50 0.31 16.13
CA LEU A 260 -3.92 1.39 15.22
C LEU A 260 -2.71 2.18 14.71
N LEU A 261 -1.82 2.62 15.60
CA LEU A 261 -0.63 3.37 15.25
C LEU A 261 0.32 2.54 14.37
N HIS A 262 0.62 1.30 14.77
CA HIS A 262 1.46 0.39 13.98
C HIS A 262 0.89 0.18 12.57
N PHE A 263 -0.41 -0.12 12.47
CA PHE A 263 -1.06 -0.36 11.19
C PHE A 263 -1.07 0.91 10.32
N SER A 264 -1.25 2.09 10.91
CA SER A 264 -1.26 3.35 10.18
C SER A 264 0.11 3.72 9.63
N LEU A 265 1.19 3.52 10.41
CA LEU A 265 2.56 3.73 9.93
C LEU A 265 2.94 2.75 8.82
N ARG A 266 2.53 1.49 8.92
CA ARG A 266 2.74 0.52 7.82
C ARG A 266 2.04 0.94 6.54
N ASN A 267 0.81 1.45 6.63
CA ASN A 267 0.10 1.94 5.44
C ASN A 267 0.74 3.19 4.84
N GLU A 268 1.24 4.11 5.66
CA GLU A 268 2.01 5.26 5.15
C GLU A 268 3.33 4.81 4.53
N LEU A 269 4.03 3.85 5.12
CA LEU A 269 5.22 3.25 4.53
C LEU A 269 4.91 2.66 3.15
N GLU A 270 3.86 1.86 3.03
CA GLU A 270 3.48 1.28 1.74
C GLU A 270 3.12 2.35 0.71
N LYS A 271 2.52 3.47 1.12
CA LYS A 271 2.26 4.61 0.23
C LYS A 271 3.54 5.31 -0.19
N GLU A 272 4.45 5.61 0.74
CA GLU A 272 5.75 6.21 0.47
C GLU A 272 6.57 5.30 -0.44
N THR A 273 6.73 4.01 -0.13
CA THR A 273 7.45 3.07 -0.99
C THR A 273 6.82 2.96 -2.38
N ARG A 274 5.48 2.99 -2.50
CA ARG A 274 4.81 3.02 -3.82
C ARG A 274 5.03 4.35 -4.55
N ALA A 275 5.13 5.46 -3.83
CA ALA A 275 5.40 6.78 -4.39
C ALA A 275 6.87 6.94 -4.79
N GLU A 276 7.82 6.47 -3.98
CA GLU A 276 9.28 6.50 -4.20
C GLU A 276 9.75 5.50 -5.26
N ARG A 277 9.02 4.40 -5.47
CA ARG A 277 9.17 3.60 -6.71
C ARG A 277 8.93 4.43 -7.97
N ARG A 278 8.34 5.62 -7.86
CA ARG A 278 8.44 6.64 -8.90
C ARG A 278 9.75 7.38 -8.64
N LEU A 279 10.71 7.18 -9.54
CA LEU A 279 11.98 7.94 -9.59
C LEU A 279 11.75 9.39 -9.15
N PRO A 280 12.61 9.94 -8.26
CA PRO A 280 12.50 11.31 -7.79
C PRO A 280 12.27 12.27 -8.98
N SER A 281 11.37 13.22 -8.80
CA SER A 281 11.09 14.18 -9.87
C SER A 281 12.34 15.01 -10.17
N ALA A 282 12.46 15.53 -11.39
CA ALA A 282 13.60 16.38 -11.77
C ALA A 282 13.76 17.57 -10.80
N ASP A 283 12.66 18.19 -10.39
CA ASP A 283 12.64 19.30 -9.44
C ASP A 283 13.15 18.87 -8.05
N THR A 284 12.83 17.64 -7.62
CA THR A 284 13.32 17.05 -6.36
C THR A 284 14.83 16.83 -6.42
N LEU A 285 15.32 16.23 -7.51
CA LEU A 285 16.76 16.01 -7.70
C LEU A 285 17.53 17.33 -7.79
N GLU A 286 16.98 18.34 -8.45
CA GLU A 286 17.58 19.67 -8.53
C GLU A 286 17.66 20.35 -7.16
N ALA A 287 16.56 20.34 -6.38
CA ALA A 287 16.56 20.87 -5.02
C ALA A 287 17.60 20.16 -4.14
N ASP A 288 17.70 18.85 -4.28
CA ASP A 288 18.65 18.03 -3.54
C ASP A 288 20.09 18.29 -3.91
N PHE A 289 20.39 18.41 -5.20
CA PHE A 289 21.69 18.79 -5.69
C PHE A 289 22.12 20.15 -5.14
N ASN A 290 21.21 21.13 -5.16
CA ASN A 290 21.47 22.48 -4.65
C ASN A 290 21.71 22.51 -3.13
N ALA A 291 21.14 21.56 -2.38
CA ALA A 291 21.34 21.42 -0.94
C ALA A 291 22.68 20.76 -0.56
N LEU A 292 23.38 20.11 -1.51
CA LEU A 292 24.66 19.45 -1.23
C LEU A 292 25.79 20.46 -0.99
N PRO A 293 26.81 20.11 -0.18
CA PRO A 293 28.06 20.87 -0.10
C PRO A 293 28.69 21.06 -1.48
N LYS A 294 29.34 22.21 -1.70
CA LYS A 294 29.86 22.59 -3.02
C LYS A 294 30.89 21.60 -3.58
N ASP A 295 31.71 21.01 -2.73
CA ASP A 295 32.68 19.96 -3.10
C ASP A 295 31.98 18.67 -3.59
N MET A 296 30.83 18.32 -3.01
CA MET A 296 30.00 17.21 -3.50
C MET A 296 29.28 17.56 -4.80
N GLN A 297 28.77 18.80 -4.94
CA GLN A 297 28.21 19.28 -6.20
C GLN A 297 29.23 19.20 -7.34
N ASP A 298 30.44 19.71 -7.11
CA ASP A 298 31.54 19.69 -8.08
C ASP A 298 31.93 18.24 -8.45
N LYS A 299 31.97 17.34 -7.45
CA LYS A 299 32.23 15.91 -7.68
C LYS A 299 31.13 15.28 -8.54
N LEU A 300 29.86 15.54 -8.25
CA LEU A 300 28.73 15.04 -9.03
C LEU A 300 28.78 15.56 -10.46
N LEU A 301 29.02 16.86 -10.66
CA LEU A 301 29.14 17.47 -11.99
C LEU A 301 30.31 16.94 -12.83
N SER A 302 31.29 16.27 -12.21
CA SER A 302 32.39 15.60 -12.90
C SER A 302 32.04 14.20 -13.41
N LEU A 303 30.92 13.63 -12.97
CA LEU A 303 30.44 12.31 -13.40
C LEU A 303 29.80 12.38 -14.80
N SER A 304 29.64 11.21 -15.42
CA SER A 304 28.79 11.11 -16.62
C SER A 304 27.33 11.42 -16.26
N SER A 305 26.48 11.76 -17.22
CA SER A 305 25.08 12.10 -16.92
C SER A 305 24.30 10.94 -16.28
N ASP A 306 24.61 9.70 -16.68
CA ASP A 306 23.93 8.52 -16.14
C ASP A 306 24.41 8.28 -14.70
N ASP A 307 25.73 8.33 -14.47
CA ASP A 307 26.33 8.22 -13.14
C ASP A 307 25.94 9.39 -12.21
N PHE A 308 25.71 10.59 -12.75
CA PHE A 308 25.24 11.76 -12.01
C PHE A 308 23.84 11.51 -11.44
N ILE A 309 22.91 11.03 -12.27
CA ILE A 309 21.53 10.77 -11.83
C ILE A 309 21.51 9.60 -10.85
N ASP A 310 22.28 8.53 -11.12
CA ASP A 310 22.35 7.38 -10.23
C ASP A 310 22.97 7.77 -8.88
N GLU A 311 24.08 8.50 -8.86
CA GLU A 311 24.73 8.94 -7.62
C GLU A 311 23.90 9.99 -6.87
N LEU A 312 23.23 10.91 -7.57
CA LEU A 312 22.34 11.89 -6.94
C LEU A 312 21.09 11.23 -6.36
N THR A 313 20.53 10.24 -7.06
CA THR A 313 19.43 9.41 -6.55
C THR A 313 19.89 8.62 -5.33
N ARG A 314 21.07 8.00 -5.38
CA ARG A 314 21.67 7.29 -4.24
C ARG A 314 21.91 8.22 -3.04
N LEU A 315 22.42 9.44 -3.26
CA LEU A 315 22.63 10.42 -2.19
C LEU A 315 21.30 10.94 -1.62
N ASN A 316 20.28 11.12 -2.46
CA ASN A 316 18.91 11.42 -2.02
C ASN A 316 18.38 10.26 -1.17
N GLU A 317 18.52 9.01 -1.62
CA GLU A 317 18.14 7.81 -0.88
C GLU A 317 18.95 7.67 0.41
N GLU A 318 20.23 8.02 0.47
CA GLU A 318 21.02 7.97 1.71
C GLU A 318 20.61 9.05 2.70
N ARG A 319 20.36 10.27 2.22
CA ARG A 319 19.96 11.41 3.05
C ARG A 319 18.53 11.25 3.57
N ASN A 320 17.66 10.68 2.72
CA ASN A 320 16.28 10.40 3.00
C ASN A 320 16.06 8.90 3.18
N ALA A 321 17.03 8.19 3.79
CA ALA A 321 17.02 6.73 4.00
C ALA A 321 15.60 6.24 4.16
N PRO A 322 15.04 5.57 3.14
CA PRO A 322 13.63 5.26 3.13
C PRO A 322 13.38 4.44 4.38
N VAL A 323 12.41 4.89 5.16
CA VAL A 323 12.00 4.15 6.35
C VAL A 323 11.73 2.73 5.90
N THR A 324 12.42 1.75 6.47
CA THR A 324 12.21 0.37 6.06
C THR A 324 11.06 -0.23 6.85
N ARG A 325 10.54 -1.37 6.36
CA ARG A 325 9.56 -2.14 7.13
C ARG A 325 10.15 -2.59 8.46
N GLU A 326 11.43 -2.93 8.46
CA GLU A 326 12.21 -3.31 9.63
C GLU A 326 12.28 -2.17 10.65
N ASP A 327 12.44 -0.91 10.20
CA ASP A 327 12.45 0.25 11.09
C ASP A 327 11.10 0.43 11.80
N VAL A 328 10.00 0.35 11.05
CA VAL A 328 8.64 0.41 11.62
C VAL A 328 8.43 -0.74 12.60
N GLU A 329 8.72 -1.99 12.21
CA GLU A 329 8.54 -3.16 13.07
C GLU A 329 9.44 -3.09 14.31
N ALA A 330 10.66 -2.55 14.21
CA ALA A 330 11.55 -2.36 15.35
C ALA A 330 10.93 -1.44 16.42
N VAL A 331 10.25 -0.37 16.02
CA VAL A 331 9.55 0.55 16.94
C VAL A 331 8.48 -0.16 17.78
N PHE A 332 7.77 -1.11 17.18
CA PHE A 332 6.70 -1.88 17.84
C PHE A 332 7.17 -3.24 18.36
N SER A 333 8.43 -3.59 18.15
CA SER A 333 9.01 -4.82 18.68
C SER A 333 9.01 -4.75 20.20
N ILE A 334 8.34 -5.72 20.83
CA ILE A 334 8.32 -5.84 22.27
C ILE A 334 9.62 -6.52 22.68
N PRO A 335 10.48 -5.90 23.51
CA PRO A 335 11.61 -6.61 24.10
C PRO A 335 11.12 -7.92 24.72
N GLU A 336 11.81 -9.03 24.46
CA GLU A 336 11.33 -10.38 24.83
C GLU A 336 10.97 -10.50 26.32
N ILE A 337 11.62 -9.69 27.18
CA ILE A 337 11.32 -9.55 28.61
C ILE A 337 9.89 -9.07 28.90
N PHE A 338 9.31 -8.22 28.05
CA PHE A 338 7.97 -7.67 28.20
C PHE A 338 6.93 -8.49 27.46
N ARG A 339 7.32 -9.23 26.42
CA ARG A 339 6.43 -10.15 25.70
C ARG A 339 5.72 -11.12 26.65
N LYS A 340 6.44 -11.71 27.60
CA LYS A 340 5.87 -12.63 28.61
C LYS A 340 4.91 -11.93 29.57
N ARG A 341 5.20 -10.70 29.99
CA ARG A 341 4.32 -9.91 30.86
C ARG A 341 3.04 -9.51 30.13
N TYR A 342 3.17 -9.04 28.89
CA TYR A 342 2.03 -8.75 28.02
C TYR A 342 1.18 -9.98 27.77
N GLU A 343 1.79 -11.11 27.44
CA GLU A 343 1.05 -12.36 27.23
C GLU A 343 0.33 -12.82 28.50
N MET A 344 0.93 -12.67 29.68
CA MET A 344 0.29 -12.97 30.96
C MET A 344 -0.86 -12.00 31.29
N ALA A 345 -0.67 -10.69 31.12
CA ALA A 345 -1.70 -9.69 31.37
C ALA A 345 -2.87 -9.85 30.38
N PHE A 346 -2.55 -10.10 29.11
CA PHE A 346 -3.53 -10.41 28.06
C PHE A 346 -4.31 -11.67 28.41
N ARG A 347 -3.63 -12.78 28.76
CA ARG A 347 -4.30 -14.00 29.21
C ARG A 347 -5.16 -13.75 30.45
N GLN A 348 -4.69 -13.00 31.44
CA GLN A 348 -5.45 -12.71 32.65
C GLN A 348 -6.69 -11.85 32.37
N GLN A 349 -6.59 -10.84 31.52
CA GLN A 349 -7.72 -9.97 31.19
C GLN A 349 -8.75 -10.71 30.33
N PHE A 350 -8.30 -11.47 29.32
CA PHE A 350 -9.19 -12.33 28.53
C PHE A 350 -9.81 -13.48 29.34
N ASN A 351 -9.15 -13.94 30.41
CA ASN A 351 -9.71 -14.93 31.32
C ASN A 351 -10.68 -14.29 32.34
N ARG A 352 -10.45 -13.05 32.77
CA ARG A 352 -11.27 -12.36 33.78
C ARG A 352 -12.55 -11.78 33.19
N ASP A 353 -12.49 -11.25 31.98
CA ASP A 353 -13.66 -10.69 31.30
C ASP A 353 -14.45 -11.76 30.53
N GLY A 354 -13.92 -12.98 30.44
CA GLY A 354 -14.39 -14.02 29.54
C GLY A 354 -13.94 -13.69 28.12
N SER A 355 -13.38 -14.66 27.40
CA SER A 355 -13.07 -14.44 25.99
C SER A 355 -14.36 -14.06 25.28
N PRO A 356 -14.42 -12.95 24.53
CA PRO A 356 -15.62 -12.60 23.76
C PRO A 356 -15.98 -13.78 22.86
N GLY A 357 -17.11 -14.44 23.16
CA GLY A 357 -17.61 -15.60 22.44
C GLY A 357 -17.30 -16.99 23.02
N ARG A 358 -16.59 -17.12 24.16
CA ARG A 358 -16.68 -18.34 24.97
C ARG A 358 -17.53 -18.02 26.20
N PRO A 359 -18.76 -18.56 26.31
CA PRO A 359 -19.57 -18.39 27.51
C PRO A 359 -18.76 -18.84 28.72
N ARG A 360 -18.83 -18.09 29.83
CA ARG A 360 -18.10 -18.48 31.04
C ARG A 360 -18.58 -19.86 31.47
N PRO A 361 -17.73 -20.72 32.05
CA PRO A 361 -18.16 -21.99 32.57
C PRO A 361 -19.39 -21.85 33.48
N GLU A 362 -19.45 -20.80 34.30
CA GLU A 362 -20.64 -20.46 35.09
C GLU A 362 -21.89 -20.28 34.22
N ASP A 363 -21.80 -19.54 33.10
CA ASP A 363 -22.93 -19.28 32.22
C ASP A 363 -23.37 -20.54 31.47
N VAL A 364 -22.42 -21.37 31.03
CA VAL A 364 -22.72 -22.66 30.38
C VAL A 364 -23.43 -23.60 31.35
N ILE A 365 -22.94 -23.68 32.59
CA ILE A 365 -23.50 -24.52 33.64
C ILE A 365 -24.89 -23.98 34.02
N ARG A 366 -25.06 -22.68 34.30
CA ARG A 366 -26.38 -22.11 34.64
C ARG A 366 -27.41 -22.27 33.52
N ASN A 367 -27.00 -22.20 32.26
CA ASN A 367 -27.90 -22.43 31.11
C ASN A 367 -28.20 -23.92 30.87
N ALA A 368 -27.41 -24.82 31.46
CA ALA A 368 -27.64 -26.26 31.40
C ALA A 368 -28.77 -26.71 32.35
N ASP A 369 -29.01 -26.00 33.46
CA ASP A 369 -30.17 -26.23 34.35
C ASP A 369 -31.49 -25.94 33.61
N ARG A 370 -32.07 -26.97 32.99
CA ARG A 370 -33.26 -26.83 32.14
C ARG A 370 -34.53 -26.66 32.97
N ASN A 371 -34.57 -27.26 34.15
CA ASN A 371 -35.74 -27.26 35.03
C ASN A 371 -35.73 -26.08 36.02
N LYS A 372 -34.62 -25.33 36.13
CA LYS A 372 -34.41 -24.16 37.00
C LYS A 372 -34.55 -24.48 38.49
N ASP A 373 -34.23 -25.70 38.90
CA ASP A 373 -34.33 -26.12 40.28
C ASP A 373 -33.08 -25.77 41.13
N GLY A 374 -32.08 -25.13 40.50
CA GLY A 374 -30.83 -24.72 41.15
C GLY A 374 -29.83 -25.87 41.30
N LYS A 375 -30.14 -27.04 40.72
CA LYS A 375 -29.26 -28.18 40.60
C LYS A 375 -29.07 -28.52 39.13
N ILE A 376 -28.01 -29.25 38.86
CA ILE A 376 -27.72 -29.81 37.54
C ILE A 376 -27.61 -31.30 37.69
N THR A 377 -28.21 -32.00 36.73
CA THR A 377 -28.04 -33.44 36.54
C THR A 377 -26.98 -33.71 35.46
N PHE A 378 -26.41 -34.92 35.47
CA PHE A 378 -25.34 -35.26 34.52
C PHE A 378 -25.78 -35.15 33.05
N ASP A 379 -27.05 -35.45 32.78
CA ASP A 379 -27.63 -35.43 31.43
C ASP A 379 -27.85 -34.01 30.88
N GLU A 380 -27.93 -33.01 31.76
CA GLU A 380 -28.09 -31.61 31.41
C GLU A 380 -26.80 -30.95 30.94
N LEU A 381 -25.64 -31.47 31.35
CA LEU A 381 -24.34 -30.92 30.96
C LEU A 381 -24.05 -31.11 29.47
N PRO A 382 -23.37 -30.14 28.81
CA PRO A 382 -22.81 -30.35 27.48
C PRO A 382 -21.83 -31.52 27.45
N GLU A 383 -21.77 -32.26 26.34
CA GLU A 383 -20.90 -33.44 26.18
C GLU A 383 -19.42 -33.18 26.50
N GLU A 384 -18.93 -31.98 26.17
CA GLU A 384 -17.56 -31.56 26.46
C GLU A 384 -17.25 -31.49 27.97
N MET A 385 -18.29 -31.27 28.81
CA MET A 385 -18.19 -31.16 30.26
C MET A 385 -18.52 -32.48 30.99
N LYS A 386 -19.25 -33.41 30.33
CA LYS A 386 -19.60 -34.70 30.92
C LYS A 386 -18.37 -35.54 31.28
N ALA A 387 -17.44 -35.72 30.35
CA ALA A 387 -16.23 -36.52 30.58
C ALA A 387 -15.36 -36.03 31.76
N PRO A 388 -15.07 -34.73 31.92
CA PRO A 388 -14.35 -34.23 33.09
C PRO A 388 -15.18 -34.13 34.36
N LEU A 389 -16.51 -34.27 34.33
CA LEU A 389 -17.34 -34.22 35.54
C LEU A 389 -17.95 -35.57 35.93
N SER A 390 -17.81 -36.62 35.12
CA SER A 390 -18.45 -37.94 35.35
C SER A 390 -18.22 -38.49 36.76
N ARG A 391 -16.96 -38.57 37.20
CA ARG A 391 -16.60 -39.03 38.55
C ARG A 391 -17.25 -38.23 39.68
N PHE A 392 -17.55 -36.95 39.44
CA PHE A 392 -18.18 -36.09 40.43
C PHE A 392 -19.70 -36.35 40.52
N PHE A 393 -20.32 -36.67 39.39
CA PHE A 393 -21.75 -37.02 39.35
C PHE A 393 -22.03 -38.45 39.81
N ASP A 394 -21.06 -39.37 39.66
CA ASP A 394 -21.14 -40.73 40.21
C ASP A 394 -21.31 -40.74 41.75
N GLU A 395 -20.88 -39.68 42.45
CA GLU A 395 -20.99 -39.55 43.92
C GLU A 395 -22.34 -38.97 44.41
N ALA A 396 -23.10 -38.26 43.56
CA ALA A 396 -24.36 -37.60 43.98
C ALA A 396 -25.60 -38.49 43.92
N GLY A 397 -25.57 -39.56 43.13
CA GLY A 397 -26.80 -40.28 42.78
C GLY A 397 -27.72 -39.46 41.85
N GLU A 398 -29.02 -39.82 41.83
CA GLU A 398 -30.00 -39.27 40.88
C GLU A 398 -30.46 -37.83 41.19
N ASP A 399 -30.18 -37.30 42.40
CA ASP A 399 -30.76 -36.05 42.90
C ASP A 399 -30.07 -34.75 42.41
N GLY A 400 -29.07 -34.87 41.53
CA GLY A 400 -28.30 -33.75 40.98
C GLY A 400 -27.44 -33.00 42.01
N TRP A 401 -26.57 -32.11 41.51
CA TRP A 401 -25.70 -31.27 42.35
C TRP A 401 -26.12 -29.81 42.32
N PRO A 402 -26.05 -29.05 43.44
CA PRO A 402 -26.21 -27.61 43.42
C PRO A 402 -25.26 -26.96 42.41
N ILE A 403 -25.78 -26.06 41.58
CA ILE A 403 -25.02 -25.38 40.50
C ILE A 403 -23.68 -24.80 41.00
N GLU A 404 -23.71 -24.14 42.16
CA GLU A 404 -22.51 -23.52 42.74
C GLU A 404 -21.44 -24.54 43.12
N ALA A 405 -21.83 -25.76 43.52
CA ALA A 405 -20.90 -26.84 43.82
C ALA A 405 -20.24 -27.38 42.53
N VAL A 406 -21.02 -27.49 41.44
CA VAL A 406 -20.52 -27.90 40.12
C VAL A 406 -19.54 -26.86 39.56
N ILE A 407 -19.89 -25.58 39.63
CA ILE A 407 -19.02 -24.45 39.21
C ILE A 407 -17.69 -24.50 39.97
N LYS A 408 -17.76 -24.49 41.31
CA LYS A 408 -16.56 -24.50 42.16
C LYS A 408 -15.66 -25.69 41.86
N ARG A 409 -16.23 -26.88 41.66
CA ARG A 409 -15.46 -28.09 41.38
C ARG A 409 -14.83 -28.08 39.98
N PHE A 410 -15.53 -27.54 39.00
CA PHE A 410 -15.00 -27.35 37.66
C PHE A 410 -13.82 -26.37 37.64
N GLU A 411 -13.91 -25.26 38.37
CA GLU A 411 -12.81 -24.31 38.55
C GLU A 411 -11.60 -24.93 39.26
N GLU A 412 -11.83 -25.69 40.34
CA GLU A 412 -10.78 -26.43 41.06
C GLU A 412 -10.02 -27.37 40.12
N ARG A 413 -10.75 -28.06 39.23
CA ARG A 413 -10.16 -28.98 38.27
C ARG A 413 -9.39 -28.27 37.16
N ILE A 414 -9.87 -27.13 36.66
CA ILE A 414 -9.11 -26.30 35.72
C ILE A 414 -7.80 -25.83 36.36
N ARG A 415 -7.86 -25.42 37.64
CA ARG A 415 -6.71 -24.98 38.42
C ARG A 415 -5.72 -26.12 38.67
N SER A 416 -6.19 -27.32 39.01
CA SER A 416 -5.33 -28.48 39.28
C SER A 416 -4.68 -29.10 38.04
N ASN A 417 -5.33 -29.00 36.86
CA ASN A 417 -4.79 -29.51 35.60
C ASN A 417 -3.90 -28.50 34.83
N GLY A 418 -3.57 -27.36 35.44
CA GLY A 418 -2.63 -26.40 34.86
C GLY A 418 -3.05 -25.84 33.49
N GLY A 419 -4.35 -25.75 33.21
CA GLY A 419 -4.86 -25.18 31.95
C GLY A 419 -4.68 -26.04 30.69
N ARG A 420 -4.33 -27.33 30.78
CA ARG A 420 -4.24 -28.26 29.62
C ARG A 420 -5.62 -28.75 29.10
N PHE A 421 -6.58 -27.83 28.90
CA PHE A 421 -7.84 -28.10 28.18
C PHE A 421 -7.77 -27.60 26.73
N GLY A 422 -6.62 -27.82 26.07
CA GLY A 422 -6.54 -27.74 24.60
C GLY A 422 -7.04 -29.06 23.99
N PRO A 423 -7.54 -29.06 22.74
CA PRO A 423 -7.87 -30.29 22.05
C PRO A 423 -6.63 -31.19 22.08
N ARG A 424 -6.80 -32.42 22.57
CA ARG A 424 -5.75 -33.43 22.59
C ARG A 424 -5.46 -33.81 21.14
N GLY A 425 -4.62 -33.02 20.47
CA GLY A 425 -3.98 -33.42 19.23
C GLY A 425 -3.28 -34.74 19.49
N GLY A 426 -3.61 -35.75 18.69
CA GLY A 426 -3.07 -37.08 18.84
C GLY A 426 -1.57 -37.08 18.58
N ASP A 427 -0.78 -37.03 19.63
CA ASP A 427 0.63 -37.39 19.58
C ASP A 427 0.83 -38.80 20.11
N GLY A 428 1.45 -39.61 19.25
CA GLY A 428 1.73 -41.02 19.45
C GLY A 428 2.50 -41.28 20.74
N GLY A 429 2.05 -42.30 21.46
CA GLY A 429 2.80 -42.88 22.56
C GLY A 429 4.13 -43.48 22.08
N PRO A 430 5.11 -43.61 22.99
CA PRO A 430 6.41 -44.20 22.68
C PRO A 430 6.22 -45.69 22.38
N ARG A 431 6.57 -46.12 21.15
CA ARG A 431 6.65 -47.54 20.82
C ARG A 431 7.86 -48.14 21.53
N GLY A 432 7.56 -49.06 22.44
CA GLY A 432 8.54 -49.97 23.02
C GLY A 432 9.21 -50.83 21.96
N GLU A 433 10.45 -51.17 22.27
CA GLU A 433 11.35 -52.04 21.55
C GLU A 433 10.76 -53.45 21.36
N GLY A 434 10.97 -54.03 20.17
CA GLY A 434 10.81 -55.48 19.93
C GLY A 434 9.87 -55.85 18.78
N GLY A 435 10.41 -56.04 17.57
CA GLY A 435 9.70 -56.67 16.45
C GLY A 435 10.49 -56.67 15.12
N PRO A 436 10.49 -57.77 14.33
CA PRO A 436 11.54 -58.15 13.36
C PRO A 436 11.44 -57.49 11.96
N PRO A 437 12.43 -57.68 11.06
CA PRO A 437 12.71 -56.76 9.96
C PRO A 437 11.77 -56.91 8.76
N PHE A 438 11.62 -55.79 8.06
CA PHE A 438 10.82 -55.55 6.87
C PHE A 438 11.07 -56.55 5.73
N GLY A 439 9.97 -57.09 5.19
CA GLY A 439 9.91 -57.57 3.81
C GLY A 439 9.63 -56.42 2.83
N PRO A 440 9.94 -56.58 1.53
CA PRO A 440 9.76 -55.54 0.53
C PRO A 440 8.27 -55.28 0.22
N PRO A 441 7.91 -54.05 -0.16
CA PRO A 441 6.52 -53.67 -0.41
C PRO A 441 5.96 -54.30 -1.70
N PRO A 442 4.65 -54.60 -1.76
CA PRO A 442 4.01 -55.07 -2.98
C PRO A 442 3.85 -53.94 -4.01
N GLU A 443 3.95 -54.34 -5.28
CA GLU A 443 3.79 -53.53 -6.47
C GLU A 443 2.39 -52.89 -6.55
N ARG A 444 2.34 -51.61 -6.94
CA ARG A 444 1.10 -50.88 -7.22
C ARG A 444 0.54 -51.33 -8.58
N PRO A 445 -0.76 -51.66 -8.68
CA PRO A 445 -1.40 -51.85 -9.98
C PRO A 445 -1.56 -50.51 -10.70
N GLY A 446 -1.27 -50.52 -12.00
CA GLY A 446 -1.32 -49.38 -12.90
C GLY A 446 -2.68 -48.70 -12.99
N PHE A 447 -2.66 -47.37 -12.96
CA PHE A 447 -3.81 -46.52 -13.19
C PHE A 447 -3.98 -46.35 -14.71
N ASN A 448 -4.88 -47.14 -15.29
CA ASN A 448 -5.30 -47.04 -16.69
C ASN A 448 -6.35 -45.93 -16.81
N GLY A 449 -6.14 -45.01 -17.76
CA GLY A 449 -7.08 -43.94 -18.05
C GLY A 449 -8.36 -44.43 -18.73
N ASN A 450 -9.44 -43.66 -18.58
CA ASN A 450 -10.30 -43.32 -19.70
C ASN A 450 -11.02 -41.98 -19.42
N PRO A 451 -11.22 -41.13 -20.44
CA PRO A 451 -12.01 -39.91 -20.38
C PRO A 451 -13.47 -40.23 -20.74
N ASP A 452 -14.42 -39.61 -20.05
CA ASP A 452 -15.76 -39.24 -20.54
C ASP A 452 -16.71 -39.03 -19.36
N GLY A 453 -17.25 -37.81 -19.21
CA GLY A 453 -18.20 -37.54 -18.14
C GLY A 453 -18.62 -36.09 -17.93
N PHE A 454 -18.65 -35.25 -18.98
CA PHE A 454 -19.34 -33.96 -18.88
C PHE A 454 -20.85 -34.19 -19.07
N ARG A 455 -21.60 -34.22 -17.95
CA ARG A 455 -23.06 -34.10 -17.94
C ARG A 455 -23.46 -32.73 -17.43
N GLY A 456 -24.40 -32.14 -18.16
CA GLY A 456 -24.78 -30.74 -18.11
C GLY A 456 -25.46 -30.29 -16.81
N ARG A 457 -25.33 -28.99 -16.56
CA ARG A 457 -26.23 -28.22 -15.71
C ARG A 457 -27.17 -27.41 -16.61
N PRO A 458 -28.47 -27.31 -16.26
CA PRO A 458 -29.46 -26.66 -17.10
C PRO A 458 -29.39 -25.13 -17.03
N ASP A 459 -29.75 -24.53 -18.16
CA ASP A 459 -29.94 -23.11 -18.41
C ASP A 459 -30.68 -22.38 -17.29
N ARG A 460 -30.06 -21.32 -16.76
CA ARG A 460 -30.78 -20.20 -16.13
C ARG A 460 -30.95 -19.13 -17.19
N GLY A 461 -32.20 -18.92 -17.61
CA GLY A 461 -32.59 -17.88 -18.55
C GLY A 461 -32.30 -16.46 -18.03
N PRO A 462 -32.30 -15.47 -18.94
CA PRO A 462 -31.97 -14.08 -18.63
C PRO A 462 -33.06 -13.44 -17.76
N GLY A 463 -32.65 -12.88 -16.62
CA GLY A 463 -33.51 -12.07 -15.77
C GLY A 463 -33.88 -10.73 -16.43
N PRO A 464 -34.99 -10.11 -16.01
CA PRO A 464 -35.47 -8.85 -16.58
C PRO A 464 -34.53 -7.68 -16.23
N PRO A 465 -34.48 -6.64 -17.09
CA PRO A 465 -33.63 -5.48 -16.86
C PRO A 465 -34.09 -4.66 -15.64
N PRO A 466 -33.15 -4.08 -14.86
CA PRO A 466 -33.49 -3.20 -13.75
C PRO A 466 -34.14 -1.91 -14.26
N GLY A 467 -35.22 -1.52 -13.58
CA GLY A 467 -36.03 -0.35 -13.89
C GLY A 467 -35.24 0.96 -13.89
N GLY A 468 -35.64 1.86 -14.78
CA GLY A 468 -35.02 3.17 -14.97
C GLY A 468 -35.14 4.07 -13.74
N ASN A 469 -34.00 4.60 -13.31
CA ASN A 469 -33.93 5.75 -12.43
C ASN A 469 -34.39 7.00 -13.18
N GLN A 470 -35.39 7.67 -12.63
CA GLN A 470 -35.78 9.04 -13.01
C GLN A 470 -34.61 9.99 -12.74
N PRO A 471 -34.39 11.01 -13.60
CA PRO A 471 -33.40 12.05 -13.34
C PRO A 471 -33.88 12.96 -12.19
N PRO A 472 -32.98 13.39 -11.29
CA PRO A 472 -33.32 14.38 -10.27
C PRO A 472 -33.56 15.75 -10.92
N GLY A 473 -34.56 16.45 -10.37
CA GLY A 473 -35.11 17.70 -10.87
C GLY A 473 -34.10 18.82 -11.10
N GLY A 474 -34.41 19.63 -12.11
CA GLY A 474 -33.66 20.81 -12.49
C GLY A 474 -33.59 21.87 -11.38
N ASN A 475 -32.41 22.45 -11.26
CA ASN A 475 -32.15 23.66 -10.48
C ASN A 475 -33.03 24.81 -11.00
N GLN A 476 -33.99 25.24 -10.19
CA GLN A 476 -34.58 26.57 -10.34
C GLN A 476 -33.60 27.61 -9.80
N PRO A 477 -33.39 28.74 -10.52
CA PRO A 477 -32.60 29.85 -10.00
C PRO A 477 -33.33 30.55 -8.83
N PRO A 478 -32.59 31.10 -7.86
CA PRO A 478 -33.18 31.80 -6.71
C PRO A 478 -33.90 33.08 -7.15
N PRO A 479 -34.97 33.48 -6.44
CA PRO A 479 -35.66 34.73 -6.72
C PRO A 479 -34.76 35.94 -6.40
N PRO A 480 -34.94 37.07 -7.11
CA PRO A 480 -34.18 38.29 -6.85
C PRO A 480 -34.55 38.89 -5.48
N PRO A 481 -33.60 39.58 -4.82
CA PRO A 481 -33.84 40.24 -3.54
C PRO A 481 -34.84 41.39 -3.68
N PRO A 482 -35.62 41.70 -2.62
CA PRO A 482 -36.57 42.80 -2.63
C PRO A 482 -35.85 44.14 -2.69
N ASN A 483 -36.35 45.04 -3.54
CA ASN A 483 -35.90 46.42 -3.64
C ASN A 483 -36.06 47.12 -2.28
N ALA A 484 -34.97 47.70 -1.78
CA ALA A 484 -35.00 48.66 -0.70
C ALA A 484 -35.29 50.04 -1.29
N GLU A 485 -36.40 50.64 -0.84
CA GLU A 485 -36.63 52.09 -0.85
C GLU A 485 -35.98 52.74 0.36
#